data_AF-A0A0G4GV05-F1
#
_entry.id   AF-A0A0G4GV05-F1
#
_cell.length_a   1.000
_cell.length_b   1.000
_cell.length_c   1.000
_cell.angle_alpha   90.00
_cell.angle_beta   90.00
_cell.angle_gamma   90.00
#
_symmetry.space_group_name_H-M   'P 1'
#
loop_
_entity.id
_entity.type
_entity.pdbx_description
1 polymer ?
#
loop_
_entity_poly.entity_id
_entity_poly.type
_entity_poly.pdbx_seq_one_letter_code
_entity_poly.pdbx_strand_id
1 'polypeptide(L)'
;MPCHAERYCFTIWVDAPADKVNTPQETQLRLSPSALDDPDALIEALRLSPLQRSLSRAVYDEEYEESISQCMAGAPGCQEMVQAHRMSVDASRQSAGLRKLIDLLRQHKPHR
;
A
#
# COMPACT_ATOMS: atom_id res chain seq x y z
N MET A 1 -9.12 -7.25 10.72
CA MET A 1 -10.52 -7.67 10.92
C MET A 1 -10.75 -7.84 12.41
N PRO A 2 -11.82 -7.26 12.96
CA PRO A 2 -12.18 -7.41 14.37
C PRO A 2 -12.34 -8.88 14.75
N CYS A 3 -11.99 -9.23 15.99
CA CYS A 3 -12.24 -10.55 16.57
C CYS A 3 -13.08 -10.36 17.83
N HIS A 4 -14.21 -11.05 17.91
CA HIS A 4 -15.18 -10.93 19.00
C HIS A 4 -15.10 -12.10 19.99
N ALA A 5 -14.04 -12.89 19.91
CA ALA A 5 -13.77 -14.03 20.78
C ALA A 5 -12.26 -14.09 21.09
N GLU A 6 -11.88 -14.98 22.02
CA GLU A 6 -10.48 -15.20 22.34
C GLU A 6 -9.70 -15.71 21.11
N ARG A 7 -8.56 -15.07 20.81
CA ARG A 7 -7.71 -15.39 19.66
C ARG A 7 -6.25 -15.46 20.06
N TYR A 8 -5.72 -16.67 20.10
CA TYR A 8 -4.28 -16.91 20.29
C TYR A 8 -3.52 -16.70 18.98
N CYS A 9 -2.37 -16.04 19.06
CA CYS A 9 -1.50 -15.77 17.91
C CYS A 9 -0.04 -15.94 18.34
N PHE A 10 0.68 -16.85 17.69
CA PHE A 10 2.12 -17.03 17.85
C PHE A 10 2.80 -16.69 16.51
N THR A 11 3.68 -15.70 16.54
CA THR A 11 4.30 -15.12 15.35
C THR A 11 5.81 -15.32 15.40
N ILE A 12 6.39 -15.86 14.32
CA ILE A 12 7.84 -15.91 14.09
C ILE A 12 8.15 -15.07 12.85
N TRP A 13 9.13 -14.17 12.96
CA TRP A 13 9.75 -13.52 11.80
C TRP A 13 11.11 -14.15 11.51
N VAL A 14 11.41 -14.32 10.23
CA VAL A 14 12.73 -14.79 9.77
C VAL A 14 13.34 -13.65 8.98
N ASP A 15 14.41 -13.08 9.52
CA ASP A 15 15.11 -12.00 8.87
C ASP A 15 15.86 -12.50 7.63
N ALA A 16 15.90 -11.66 6.60
CA ALA A 16 16.78 -11.88 5.48
C ALA A 16 18.21 -11.46 5.84
N PRO A 17 19.24 -11.99 5.14
CA PRO A 17 20.59 -11.48 5.26
C PRO A 17 20.65 -9.97 5.00
N ALA A 18 21.64 -9.30 5.59
CA ALA A 18 21.95 -7.91 5.28
C ALA A 18 22.04 -7.73 3.74
N ASP A 19 21.52 -6.61 3.25
CA ASP A 19 21.49 -6.23 1.82
C ASP A 19 20.59 -7.10 0.92
N LYS A 20 19.66 -7.87 1.48
CA LYS A 20 18.68 -8.67 0.70
C LYS A 20 17.24 -8.15 0.75
N VAL A 21 16.96 -7.21 1.65
CA VAL A 21 15.63 -6.57 1.78
C VAL A 21 15.80 -5.07 1.96
N ASN A 22 14.83 -4.30 1.49
CA ASN A 22 14.85 -2.84 1.44
C ASN A 22 16.09 -2.28 0.70
N THR A 23 16.57 -3.00 -0.32
CA THR A 23 17.69 -2.56 -1.13
C THR A 23 17.31 -1.33 -1.96
N PRO A 24 18.27 -0.50 -2.41
CA PRO A 24 17.98 0.64 -3.29
C PRO A 24 17.24 0.26 -4.57
N GLN A 25 17.38 -0.99 -5.05
CA GLN A 25 16.69 -1.49 -6.22
C GLN A 25 15.20 -1.75 -5.95
N GLU A 26 14.84 -2.12 -4.72
CA GLU A 26 13.44 -2.38 -4.31
C GLU A 26 12.64 -1.10 -4.03
N THR A 27 13.30 0.07 -4.01
CA THR A 27 12.67 1.38 -3.82
C THR A 27 12.43 2.12 -5.15
N GLN A 28 12.72 1.48 -6.28
CA GLN A 28 12.60 2.08 -7.61
C GLN A 28 11.69 1.26 -8.53
N LEU A 29 10.83 1.94 -9.28
CA LEU A 29 10.08 1.31 -10.36
C LEU A 29 10.91 1.42 -11.64
N ARG A 30 11.31 0.29 -12.20
CA ARG A 30 11.98 0.24 -13.50
C ARG A 30 10.99 -0.27 -14.54
N LEU A 31 10.53 0.64 -15.39
CA LEU A 31 9.65 0.31 -16.50
C LEU A 31 10.47 0.25 -17.78
N SER A 32 10.43 -0.88 -18.46
CA SER A 32 10.86 -0.91 -19.86
C SER A 32 9.85 -0.11 -20.69
N PRO A 33 10.27 0.47 -21.84
CA PRO A 33 9.33 1.12 -22.76
C PRO A 33 8.15 0.21 -23.14
N SER A 34 8.40 -1.09 -23.31
CA SER A 34 7.35 -2.08 -23.60
C SER A 34 6.32 -2.26 -22.47
N ALA A 35 6.69 -2.00 -21.21
CA ALA A 35 5.76 -2.06 -20.07
C ALA A 35 4.88 -0.81 -19.97
N LEU A 36 5.16 0.25 -20.74
CA LEU A 36 4.27 1.41 -20.85
C LEU A 36 3.13 1.15 -21.83
N ASP A 37 3.33 0.25 -22.78
CA ASP A 37 2.33 -0.15 -23.78
C ASP A 37 1.47 -1.35 -23.32
N ASP A 38 1.87 -2.00 -22.21
CA ASP A 38 1.18 -3.15 -21.60
C ASP A 38 0.93 -2.90 -20.09
N PRO A 39 -0.24 -2.34 -19.74
CA PRO A 39 -0.63 -2.10 -18.36
C PRO A 39 -0.63 -3.36 -17.47
N ASP A 40 -0.96 -4.53 -18.03
CA ASP A 40 -1.03 -5.78 -17.26
C ASP A 40 0.38 -6.24 -16.84
N ALA A 41 1.37 -6.10 -17.73
CA ALA A 41 2.76 -6.38 -17.39
C ALA A 41 3.30 -5.45 -16.30
N LEU A 42 2.92 -4.17 -16.32
CA LEU A 42 3.25 -3.20 -15.28
C LEU A 42 2.64 -3.61 -13.92
N ILE A 43 1.37 -4.00 -13.92
CA ILE A 43 0.65 -4.41 -12.71
C ILE A 43 1.31 -5.66 -12.09
N GLU A 44 1.62 -6.67 -12.91
CA GLU A 44 2.28 -7.89 -12.44
C GLU A 44 3.68 -7.63 -11.88
N ALA A 45 4.46 -6.75 -12.52
CA ALA A 45 5.76 -6.35 -12.02
C ALA A 45 5.67 -5.63 -10.65
N LEU A 46 4.65 -4.77 -10.49
CA LEU A 46 4.40 -4.07 -9.22
C LEU A 46 3.88 -5.00 -8.12
N ARG A 47 3.06 -6.00 -8.47
CA ARG A 47 2.43 -6.94 -7.53
C ARG A 47 3.45 -7.68 -6.66
N LEU A 48 4.58 -8.07 -7.26
CA LEU A 48 5.66 -8.78 -6.55
C LEU A 48 6.72 -7.84 -5.96
N SER A 49 6.65 -6.55 -6.25
CA SER A 49 7.65 -5.58 -5.82
C SER A 49 7.36 -5.02 -4.42
N PRO A 50 8.37 -4.88 -3.54
CA PRO A 50 8.22 -4.18 -2.26
C PRO A 50 7.87 -2.70 -2.41
N LEU A 51 8.03 -2.13 -3.61
CA LEU A 51 7.66 -0.75 -3.92
C LEU A 51 6.16 -0.50 -3.77
N GLN A 52 5.32 -1.56 -3.85
CA GLN A 52 3.89 -1.44 -3.59
C GLN A 52 3.58 -0.75 -2.26
N ARG A 53 4.46 -0.85 -1.25
CA ARG A 53 4.33 -0.17 0.05
C ARG A 53 4.21 1.35 -0.09
N SER A 54 4.90 1.94 -1.07
CA SER A 54 4.89 3.39 -1.32
C SER A 54 3.58 3.90 -1.94
N LEU A 55 2.80 3.02 -2.59
CA LEU A 55 1.56 3.37 -3.28
C LEU A 55 0.31 2.79 -2.60
N SER A 56 0.49 1.74 -1.80
CA SER A 56 -0.59 0.94 -1.19
C SER A 56 -1.65 1.77 -0.48
N ARG A 57 -1.24 2.77 0.32
CA ARG A 57 -2.17 3.64 1.05
C ARG A 57 -3.08 4.46 0.14
N ALA A 58 -2.59 4.90 -1.02
CA ALA A 58 -3.40 5.67 -1.98
C ALA A 58 -4.23 4.76 -2.91
N VAL A 59 -3.73 3.57 -3.21
CA VAL A 59 -4.45 2.56 -4.01
C VAL A 59 -5.60 1.96 -3.21
N TYR A 60 -5.38 1.64 -1.93
CA TYR A 60 -6.35 1.04 -1.01
C TYR A 60 -6.89 2.05 0.02
N ASP A 61 -7.06 3.31 -0.40
CA ASP A 61 -7.44 4.43 0.45
C ASP A 61 -8.64 4.10 1.38
N GLU A 62 -9.70 3.57 0.77
CA GLU A 62 -10.93 3.22 1.48
C GLU A 62 -10.69 2.13 2.54
N GLU A 63 -9.96 1.07 2.18
CA GLU A 63 -9.70 -0.04 3.10
C GLU A 63 -8.80 0.37 4.28
N TYR A 64 -7.86 1.29 4.04
CA TYR A 64 -7.00 1.84 5.09
C TYR A 64 -7.81 2.70 6.07
N GLU A 65 -8.60 3.65 5.57
CA GLU A 65 -9.41 4.52 6.43
C GLU A 65 -10.48 3.73 7.19
N GLU A 66 -11.15 2.78 6.54
CA GLU A 66 -12.11 1.87 7.18
C GLU A 66 -11.44 1.06 8.29
N SER A 67 -10.27 0.49 8.03
CA SER A 67 -9.54 -0.32 9.02
C SER A 67 -9.12 0.50 10.24
N ILE A 68 -8.61 1.73 10.03
CA ILE A 68 -8.28 2.64 11.14
C ILE A 68 -9.54 2.92 11.95
N SER A 69 -10.63 3.28 11.28
CA SER A 69 -11.90 3.60 11.94
C SER A 69 -12.45 2.43 12.74
N GLN A 70 -12.45 1.21 12.18
CA GLN A 70 -12.97 0.02 12.85
C GLN A 70 -12.09 -0.45 14.01
N CYS A 71 -10.76 -0.34 13.88
CA CYS A 71 -9.83 -0.87 14.88
C CYS A 71 -9.52 0.12 16.00
N MET A 72 -9.62 1.42 15.72
CA MET A 72 -9.25 2.49 16.65
C MET A 72 -10.43 3.33 17.13
N ALA A 73 -11.67 3.03 16.71
CA ALA A 73 -12.86 3.75 17.18
C ALA A 73 -12.90 3.85 18.72
N GLY A 74 -12.96 5.08 19.22
CA GLY A 74 -13.00 5.37 20.66
C GLY A 74 -11.64 5.28 21.37
N ALA A 75 -10.57 4.86 20.70
CA ALA A 75 -9.21 4.85 21.25
C ALA A 75 -8.55 6.24 21.12
N PRO A 76 -7.72 6.63 22.10
CA PRO A 76 -6.84 7.79 21.96
C PRO A 76 -5.93 7.64 20.72
N GLY A 77 -5.76 8.70 19.93
CA GLY A 77 -4.94 8.67 18.70
C GLY A 77 -5.68 8.31 17.42
N CYS A 78 -6.97 7.93 17.49
CA CYS A 78 -7.74 7.54 16.30
C CYS A 78 -7.84 8.67 15.28
N GLN A 79 -8.11 9.90 15.72
CA GLN A 79 -8.29 11.05 14.83
C GLN A 79 -6.96 11.45 14.18
N GLU A 80 -5.87 11.38 14.94
CA GLU A 80 -4.52 11.64 14.47
C GLU A 80 -4.10 10.63 13.40
N MET A 81 -4.44 9.35 13.57
CA MET A 81 -4.18 8.30 12.57
C MET A 81 -4.98 8.52 11.29
N VAL A 82 -6.27 8.86 11.38
CA VAL A 82 -7.09 9.20 10.21
C VAL A 82 -6.54 10.43 9.49
N GLN A 83 -6.14 11.45 10.24
CA GLN A 83 -5.56 12.67 9.64
C GLN A 83 -4.23 12.37 8.95
N ALA A 84 -3.33 11.59 9.58
CA ALA A 84 -2.07 11.19 8.98
C ALA A 84 -2.27 10.34 7.72
N HIS A 85 -3.29 9.48 7.70
CA HIS A 85 -3.70 8.73 6.51
C HIS A 85 -4.08 9.67 5.36
N ARG A 86 -5.03 10.57 5.59
CA ARG A 86 -5.51 11.52 4.57
C ARG A 86 -4.41 12.41 4.03
N MET A 87 -3.57 12.98 4.90
CA MET A 87 -2.41 13.78 4.48
C MET A 87 -1.44 13.00 3.59
N SER A 88 -1.22 11.72 3.89
CA SER A 88 -0.36 10.86 3.10
C SER A 88 -0.95 10.55 1.72
N VAL A 89 -2.27 10.34 1.64
CA VAL A 89 -2.97 10.12 0.36
C VAL A 89 -2.93 11.39 -0.48
N ASP A 90 -3.26 12.55 0.10
CA ASP A 90 -3.24 13.83 -0.59
C ASP A 90 -1.85 14.15 -1.16
N ALA A 91 -0.79 13.96 -0.37
CA ALA A 91 0.58 14.15 -0.81
C ALA A 91 0.94 13.27 -2.02
N SER A 92 0.49 12.02 -2.04
CA SER A 92 0.75 11.10 -3.16
C SER A 92 0.07 11.52 -4.47
N ARG A 93 -1.05 12.28 -4.38
CA ARG A 93 -1.85 12.73 -5.52
C ARG A 93 -1.40 14.09 -6.08
N GLN A 94 -0.45 14.79 -5.43
CA GLN A 94 0.07 16.08 -5.90
C GLN A 94 0.85 15.96 -7.22
N SER A 95 1.49 14.82 -7.48
CA SER A 95 2.16 14.54 -8.75
C SER A 95 1.17 14.00 -9.77
N ALA A 96 1.05 14.69 -10.91
CA ALA A 96 0.16 14.24 -12.00
C ALA A 96 0.52 12.84 -12.52
N GLY A 97 1.82 12.50 -12.54
CA GLY A 97 2.30 11.17 -12.94
C GLY A 97 1.90 10.09 -11.94
N LEU A 98 2.15 10.33 -10.64
CA LEU A 98 1.75 9.40 -9.59
C LEU A 98 0.23 9.25 -9.52
N ARG A 99 -0.52 10.33 -9.68
CA ARG A 99 -1.99 10.29 -9.71
C ARG A 99 -2.51 9.36 -10.81
N LYS A 100 -2.01 9.51 -12.04
CA LYS A 100 -2.37 8.62 -13.16
C LYS A 100 -2.03 7.15 -12.87
N LEU A 101 -0.85 6.89 -12.30
CA LEU A 101 -0.44 5.53 -11.94
C LEU A 101 -1.35 4.95 -10.84
N ILE A 102 -1.65 5.71 -9.79
CA ILE A 102 -2.56 5.30 -8.71
C ILE A 102 -3.95 5.00 -9.27
N ASP A 103 -4.49 5.85 -10.13
CA ASP A 103 -5.81 5.66 -10.71
C ASP A 103 -5.85 4.40 -11.60
N LEU A 104 -4.80 4.14 -12.40
CA LEU A 104 -4.65 2.90 -13.18
C LEU A 104 -4.64 1.67 -12.27
N LEU A 105 -3.84 1.68 -11.20
CA LEU A 105 -3.74 0.56 -10.26
C LEU A 105 -5.06 0.32 -9.53
N ARG A 106 -5.82 1.37 -9.21
CA ARG A 106 -7.14 1.27 -8.59
C ARG A 106 -8.17 0.61 -9.50
N GLN A 107 -8.11 0.86 -10.81
CA GLN A 107 -8.98 0.21 -11.80
C GLN A 107 -8.73 -1.30 -11.91
N HIS A 108 -7.51 -1.74 -11.60
CA HIS A 108 -7.10 -3.15 -11.67
C HIS A 108 -6.96 -3.79 -10.28
N LYS A 109 -7.32 -3.07 -9.21
CA LYS A 109 -7.33 -3.65 -7.87
C LYS A 109 -8.48 -4.67 -7.80
N PRO A 110 -8.26 -5.87 -7.24
CA PRO A 110 -9.34 -6.81 -7.02
C PRO A 110 -10.39 -6.17 -6.10
N HIS A 111 -11.62 -6.03 -6.58
CA HIS A 111 -12.74 -5.61 -5.75
C HIS A 111 -13.05 -6.73 -4.75
N ARG A 112 -13.10 -6.38 -3.46
CA ARG A 112 -13.52 -7.28 -2.39
C ARG A 112 -15.02 -7.54 -2.44
#